data_AF-A0A2E3Q0D9-F1
#
_entry.id   AF-A0A2E3Q0D9-F1
#
_cell.length_a   1.000
_cell.length_b   1.000
_cell.length_c   1.000
_cell.angle_alpha   90.00
_cell.angle_beta   90.00
_cell.angle_gamma   90.00
#
_symmetry.space_group_name_H-M   'P 1'
#
loop_
_entity.id
_entity.type
_entity.pdbx_description
1 polymer ?
#
loop_
_entity_poly.entity_id
_entity_poly.type
_entity_poly.pdbx_seq_one_letter_code
_entity_poly.pdbx_strand_id
1 'polypeptide(L)'
;MKTVHTTLLLLTTLPCAADVLLVPEDHATVQDAVSVAVPGDIIDLAAGVWTNQQVWGLSDVTLRGRDDPEGTTVIDGSMHEWSPVVCYGGPCTIENITFRNGVGSNIFGLVRGGAIYAEFTQLTIRNCRFESNRVEMQEFDLGAIGGAICGF
;
A
#
# COMPACT_ATOMS: atom_id res chain seq x y z
N MET A 1 57.24 19.79 -12.75
CA MET A 1 55.86 19.74 -13.29
C MET A 1 55.12 18.60 -12.59
N LYS A 2 53.88 18.84 -12.17
CA LYS A 2 53.16 18.11 -11.10
C LYS A 2 52.64 16.73 -11.57
N THR A 3 52.89 15.69 -10.80
CA THR A 3 52.33 14.34 -10.98
C THR A 3 50.85 14.35 -10.62
N VAL A 4 49.96 14.17 -11.61
CA VAL A 4 48.52 14.05 -11.40
C VAL A 4 48.21 12.60 -11.01
N HIS A 5 47.71 12.40 -9.80
CA HIS A 5 47.18 11.11 -9.34
C HIS A 5 45.70 11.06 -9.72
N THR A 6 45.37 10.23 -10.72
CA THR A 6 43.99 9.95 -11.10
C THR A 6 43.41 8.96 -10.09
N THR A 7 42.67 9.46 -9.10
CA THR A 7 41.92 8.61 -8.17
C THR A 7 40.69 8.04 -8.89
N LEU A 8 40.70 6.73 -9.13
CA LEU A 8 39.53 6.00 -9.63
C LEU A 8 38.53 5.83 -8.48
N LEU A 9 37.42 6.55 -8.53
CA LEU A 9 36.29 6.37 -7.62
C LEU A 9 35.50 5.12 -8.08
N LEU A 10 35.69 3.99 -7.40
CA LEU A 10 34.80 2.83 -7.58
C LEU A 10 33.43 3.19 -6.99
N LEU A 11 32.42 3.45 -7.82
CA LEU A 11 31.03 3.39 -7.37
C LEU A 11 30.67 1.92 -7.19
N THR A 12 30.77 1.43 -5.96
CA THR A 12 30.15 0.16 -5.60
C THR A 12 28.65 0.35 -5.65
N THR A 13 27.99 -0.20 -6.68
CA THR A 13 26.54 -0.43 -6.61
C THR A 13 26.32 -1.44 -5.50
N LEU A 14 26.00 -0.96 -4.29
CA LEU A 14 25.43 -1.83 -3.27
C LEU A 14 24.20 -2.47 -3.92
N PRO A 15 24.05 -3.81 -3.89
CA PRO A 15 22.75 -4.37 -4.20
C PRO A 15 21.78 -3.70 -3.24
N CYS A 16 20.78 -3.00 -3.79
CA CYS A 16 19.66 -2.50 -3.02
C CYS A 16 18.95 -3.76 -2.52
N ALA A 17 19.37 -4.25 -1.36
CA ALA A 17 18.60 -5.26 -0.66
C ALA A 17 17.27 -4.57 -0.32
N ALA A 18 16.17 -5.27 -0.55
CA ALA A 18 14.88 -4.87 -0.04
C ALA A 18 15.00 -4.64 1.47
N ASP A 19 14.71 -3.43 1.93
CA ASP A 19 14.68 -3.11 3.34
C ASP A 19 13.29 -3.39 3.93
N VAL A 20 13.26 -3.56 5.25
CA VAL A 20 12.00 -3.67 6.00
C VAL A 20 11.75 -2.34 6.70
N LEU A 21 10.68 -1.66 6.32
CA LEU A 21 10.25 -0.38 6.88
C LEU A 21 9.18 -0.65 7.95
N LEU A 22 9.49 -0.41 9.22
CA LEU A 22 8.59 -0.72 10.32
C LEU A 22 7.57 0.40 10.56
N VAL A 23 6.29 0.04 10.63
CA VAL A 23 5.20 0.95 11.00
C VAL A 23 4.57 0.42 12.29
N PRO A 24 4.55 1.17 13.40
CA PRO A 24 4.86 2.61 13.51
C PRO A 24 6.32 2.98 13.83
N GLU A 25 7.21 2.00 14.05
CA GLU A 25 8.48 2.23 14.74
C GLU A 25 9.43 3.18 13.99
N ASP A 26 9.55 3.01 12.68
CA ASP A 26 10.36 3.87 11.80
C ASP A 26 9.51 4.95 11.12
N HIS A 27 8.26 4.63 10.83
CA HIS A 27 7.32 5.49 10.11
C HIS A 27 5.96 5.49 10.81
N ALA A 28 5.43 6.67 11.16
CA ALA A 28 4.17 6.77 11.89
C ALA A 28 2.95 6.22 11.13
N THR A 29 3.00 6.24 9.80
CA THR A 29 1.93 5.74 8.92
C THR A 29 2.48 4.90 7.77
N VAL A 30 1.61 4.09 7.16
CA VAL A 30 1.95 3.35 5.94
C VAL A 30 2.31 4.30 4.80
N GLN A 31 1.64 5.45 4.68
CA GLN A 31 1.95 6.44 3.65
C GLN A 31 3.35 7.05 3.83
N ASP A 32 3.80 7.29 5.06
CA ASP A 32 5.14 7.79 5.33
C ASP A 32 6.21 6.78 4.88
N ALA A 33 5.97 5.49 5.13
CA ALA A 33 6.85 4.41 4.64
C ALA A 33 6.84 4.33 3.11
N VAL A 34 5.66 4.36 2.46
CA VAL A 34 5.55 4.40 0.98
C VAL A 34 6.33 5.56 0.36
N SER A 35 6.36 6.71 1.03
CA SER A 35 6.98 7.92 0.50
C SER A 35 8.51 7.86 0.42
N VAL A 36 9.14 6.94 1.16
CA VAL A 36 10.60 6.74 1.16
C VAL A 36 11.03 5.39 0.60
N ALA A 37 10.08 4.47 0.44
CA ALA A 37 10.35 3.12 -0.02
C ALA A 37 10.93 3.10 -1.43
N VAL A 38 11.78 2.11 -1.68
CA VAL A 38 12.36 1.81 -2.99
C VAL A 38 11.88 0.44 -3.47
N PRO A 39 11.98 0.15 -4.79
CA PRO A 39 11.53 -1.13 -5.33
C PRO A 39 12.13 -2.33 -4.60
N GLY A 40 11.25 -3.22 -4.13
CA GLY A 40 11.58 -4.43 -3.39
C GLY A 40 11.26 -4.36 -1.89
N ASP A 41 11.13 -3.17 -1.31
CA ASP A 41 10.95 -3.00 0.14
C ASP A 41 9.70 -3.69 0.67
N ILE A 42 9.75 -4.02 1.96
CA ILE A 42 8.62 -4.53 2.74
C ILE A 42 8.22 -3.46 3.76
N ILE A 43 7.01 -2.96 3.61
CA ILE A 43 6.36 -2.11 4.62
C ILE A 43 5.67 -3.05 5.61
N ASP A 44 6.23 -3.16 6.81
CA ASP A 44 5.83 -4.12 7.83
C ASP A 44 5.00 -3.44 8.93
N LEU A 45 3.68 -3.53 8.76
CA LEU A 45 2.68 -2.88 9.59
C LEU A 45 2.39 -3.71 10.85
N ALA A 46 2.68 -3.16 12.02
CA ALA A 46 2.44 -3.82 13.31
C ALA A 46 0.97 -4.25 13.48
N ALA A 47 0.76 -5.31 14.26
CA ALA A 47 -0.57 -5.75 14.63
C ALA A 47 -1.34 -4.66 15.40
N GLY A 48 -2.64 -4.60 15.17
CA GLY A 48 -3.49 -3.54 15.71
C GLY A 48 -4.58 -3.09 14.74
N VAL A 49 -5.45 -2.20 15.23
CA VAL A 49 -6.51 -1.59 14.43
C VAL A 49 -6.08 -0.20 14.00
N TRP A 50 -5.90 -0.04 12.70
CA TRP A 50 -5.42 1.17 12.07
C TRP A 50 -6.59 1.90 11.39
N THR A 51 -7.15 2.91 12.06
CA THR A 51 -8.33 3.66 11.58
C THR A 51 -7.99 4.86 10.71
N ASN A 52 -6.76 5.39 10.82
CA ASN A 52 -6.31 6.55 10.06
C ASN A 52 -5.23 6.19 9.04
N GLN A 53 -5.48 5.17 8.21
CA GLN A 53 -4.57 4.77 7.14
C GLN A 53 -5.23 4.96 5.78
N GLN A 54 -4.58 5.80 4.98
CA GLN A 54 -4.92 6.04 3.58
C GLN A 54 -3.62 5.98 2.79
N VAL A 55 -3.50 5.02 1.88
CA VAL A 55 -2.29 4.75 1.11
C VAL A 55 -2.52 5.08 -0.34
N TRP A 56 -1.72 6.00 -0.87
CA TRP A 56 -1.75 6.46 -2.25
C TRP A 56 -0.51 5.98 -2.99
N GLY A 57 -0.72 5.28 -4.10
CA GLY A 57 0.35 4.91 -5.03
C GLY A 57 1.27 3.82 -4.50
N LEU A 58 0.73 2.79 -3.85
CA LEU A 58 1.51 1.59 -3.52
C LEU A 58 2.04 0.97 -4.83
N SER A 59 3.37 0.90 -4.96
CA SER A 59 4.09 0.49 -6.18
C SER A 59 5.39 -0.19 -5.81
N ASP A 60 5.75 -1.27 -6.52
CA ASP A 60 7.06 -1.95 -6.41
C ASP A 60 7.43 -2.51 -5.02
N VAL A 61 6.50 -2.53 -4.07
CA VAL A 61 6.74 -2.91 -2.67
C VAL A 61 5.75 -3.98 -2.20
N THR A 62 6.04 -4.54 -1.02
CA THR A 62 5.11 -5.39 -0.27
C THR A 62 4.56 -4.63 0.93
N LEU A 63 3.25 -4.48 1.03
CA LEU A 63 2.57 -4.08 2.26
C LEU A 63 2.13 -5.32 3.03
N ARG A 64 2.75 -5.56 4.19
CA ARG A 64 2.52 -6.75 5.00
C ARG A 64 1.99 -6.40 6.38
N GLY A 65 0.94 -7.08 6.81
CA GLY A 65 0.58 -7.18 8.21
C GLY A 65 1.59 -8.06 8.95
N ARG A 66 2.23 -7.50 9.96
CA ARG A 66 3.24 -8.17 10.77
C ARG A 66 2.62 -9.39 11.45
N ASP A 67 3.34 -10.50 11.40
CA ASP A 67 2.97 -11.70 12.14
C ASP A 67 3.20 -11.44 13.62
N ASP A 68 2.12 -11.44 14.40
CA ASP A 68 2.13 -11.10 15.81
C ASP A 68 1.23 -12.09 16.57
N PRO A 69 1.77 -12.83 17.56
CA PRO A 69 0.96 -13.72 18.38
C PRO A 69 -0.15 -13.00 19.15
N GLU A 70 0.00 -11.70 19.40
CA GLU A 70 -0.89 -10.90 20.24
C GLU A 70 -2.07 -10.29 19.45
N GLY A 71 -2.05 -10.34 18.11
CA GLY A 71 -3.14 -9.77 17.33
C GLY A 71 -3.01 -9.90 15.81
N THR A 72 -4.03 -9.39 15.11
CA THR A 72 -4.02 -9.30 13.65
C THR A 72 -3.84 -7.86 13.22
N THR A 73 -3.27 -7.65 12.04
CA THR A 73 -3.20 -6.32 11.43
C THR A 73 -4.52 -6.00 10.73
N VAL A 74 -5.20 -4.95 11.18
CA VAL A 74 -6.49 -4.51 10.65
C VAL A 74 -6.37 -3.08 10.13
N ILE A 75 -6.66 -2.87 8.85
CA ILE A 75 -6.89 -1.54 8.28
C ILE A 75 -8.41 -1.30 8.27
N ASP A 76 -8.85 -0.34 9.08
CA ASP A 76 -10.26 0.03 9.25
C ASP A 76 -10.54 1.34 8.51
N GLY A 77 -11.18 1.24 7.36
CA GLY A 77 -11.47 2.36 6.47
C GLY A 77 -12.64 3.25 6.92
N SER A 78 -13.20 3.03 8.11
CA SER A 78 -14.41 3.75 8.57
C SER A 78 -14.24 5.27 8.71
N MET A 79 -13.01 5.79 8.74
CA MET A 79 -12.71 7.21 8.83
C MET A 79 -12.43 7.88 7.48
N HIS A 80 -12.48 7.14 6.37
CA HIS A 80 -12.13 7.63 5.04
C HIS A 80 -13.28 7.45 4.04
N GLU A 81 -13.35 8.35 3.06
CA GLU A 81 -14.31 8.29 1.95
C GLU A 81 -13.72 7.64 0.68
N TRP A 82 -12.59 6.95 0.84
CA TRP A 82 -11.80 6.37 -0.24
C TRP A 82 -11.38 4.95 0.12
N SER A 83 -10.99 4.19 -0.89
CA SER A 83 -10.34 2.89 -0.70
C SER A 83 -9.12 3.08 0.18
N PRO A 84 -8.99 2.41 1.34
CA PRO A 84 -7.83 2.56 2.23
C PRO A 84 -6.48 2.39 1.56
N VAL A 85 -6.39 1.56 0.51
CA VAL A 85 -5.17 1.38 -0.28
C VAL A 85 -5.43 1.54 -1.76
N VAL A 86 -4.68 2.45 -2.38
CA VAL A 86 -4.62 2.65 -3.83
C VAL A 86 -3.27 2.21 -4.36
N CYS A 87 -3.27 1.26 -5.28
CA CYS A 87 -2.09 0.72 -5.93
C CYS A 87 -1.98 1.28 -7.34
N TYR A 88 -0.80 1.76 -7.73
CA TYR A 88 -0.60 2.38 -9.04
C TYR A 88 0.84 2.21 -9.52
N GLY A 89 1.03 1.72 -10.74
CA GLY A 89 2.35 1.60 -11.36
C GLY A 89 2.95 0.20 -11.25
N GLY A 90 4.12 0.08 -10.62
CA GLY A 90 4.87 -1.17 -10.53
C GLY A 90 4.14 -2.28 -9.74
N PRO A 91 4.54 -3.55 -9.91
CA PRO A 91 3.90 -4.68 -9.25
C PRO A 91 4.02 -4.56 -7.73
N CYS A 92 2.93 -4.83 -7.01
CA CYS A 92 2.94 -4.76 -5.55
C CYS A 92 2.24 -5.98 -4.94
N THR A 93 2.59 -6.27 -3.69
CA THR A 93 1.96 -7.34 -2.91
C THR A 93 1.30 -6.75 -1.67
N ILE A 94 0.09 -7.20 -1.36
CA ILE A 94 -0.59 -6.92 -0.10
C ILE A 94 -0.85 -8.24 0.61
N GLU A 95 -0.45 -8.35 1.87
CA GLU A 95 -0.51 -9.61 2.59
C GLU A 95 -0.79 -9.52 4.08
N ASN A 96 -1.44 -10.57 4.61
CA ASN A 96 -1.68 -10.76 6.05
C ASN A 96 -2.44 -9.59 6.72
N ILE A 97 -3.31 -8.90 5.99
CA ILE A 97 -4.09 -7.76 6.49
C ILE A 97 -5.58 -8.05 6.41
N THR A 98 -6.31 -7.70 7.46
CA THR A 98 -7.77 -7.56 7.40
C THR A 98 -8.12 -6.15 7.00
N PHE A 99 -8.84 -5.98 5.89
CA PHE A 99 -9.45 -4.73 5.48
C PHE A 99 -10.92 -4.71 5.86
N ARG A 100 -11.37 -3.67 6.56
CA ARG A 100 -12.78 -3.54 6.89
C ARG A 100 -13.34 -2.14 6.82
N ASN A 101 -14.66 -2.06 6.68
CA ASN A 101 -15.46 -0.84 6.75
C ASN A 101 -15.06 0.27 5.75
N GLY A 102 -14.28 -0.05 4.72
CA GLY A 102 -13.90 0.93 3.72
C GLY A 102 -15.01 1.18 2.70
N VAL A 103 -14.93 2.32 2.03
CA VAL A 103 -15.86 2.76 0.98
C VAL A 103 -15.10 3.04 -0.31
N GLY A 104 -15.71 2.76 -1.46
CA GLY A 104 -15.03 2.80 -2.75
C GLY A 104 -14.62 4.21 -3.18
N SER A 105 -13.47 4.29 -3.86
CA SER A 105 -12.95 5.52 -4.45
C SER A 105 -13.73 5.92 -5.71
N ASN A 106 -14.26 7.13 -5.76
CA ASN A 106 -14.92 7.67 -6.95
C ASN A 106 -13.93 8.44 -7.82
N ILE A 107 -13.57 7.87 -8.98
CA ILE A 107 -12.74 8.55 -9.99
C ILE A 107 -13.57 8.73 -11.25
N PHE A 108 -13.85 10.00 -11.58
CA PHE A 108 -14.61 10.42 -12.75
C PHE A 108 -15.98 9.74 -12.89
N GLY A 109 -16.70 9.59 -11.77
CA GLY A 109 -18.05 9.01 -11.73
C GLY A 109 -18.08 7.48 -11.66
N LEU A 110 -16.92 6.81 -11.59
CA LEU A 110 -16.86 5.36 -11.42
C LEU A 110 -16.34 5.04 -10.02
N VAL A 111 -17.14 4.35 -9.20
CA VAL A 111 -16.80 3.99 -7.82
C VAL A 111 -16.07 2.64 -7.80
N ARG A 112 -14.92 2.57 -7.15
CA ARG A 112 -14.02 1.41 -7.21
C ARG A 112 -13.67 0.91 -5.81
N GLY A 113 -13.77 -0.40 -5.59
CA GLY A 113 -13.08 -1.13 -4.52
C GLY A 113 -13.17 -0.52 -3.12
N GLY A 114 -14.08 -0.98 -2.26
CA GLY A 114 -14.20 -0.43 -0.90
C GLY A 114 -12.97 -0.60 0.01
N ALA A 115 -12.06 -1.52 -0.30
CA ALA A 115 -10.82 -1.75 0.44
C ALA A 115 -9.58 -1.38 -0.40
N ILE A 116 -9.50 -1.92 -1.61
CA ILE A 116 -8.35 -1.78 -2.49
C ILE A 116 -8.81 -1.36 -3.88
N TYR A 117 -8.20 -0.29 -4.39
CA TYR A 117 -8.28 0.10 -5.79
C TYR A 117 -6.89 -0.05 -6.40
N ALA A 118 -6.77 -0.88 -7.44
CA ALA A 118 -5.56 -1.05 -8.21
C ALA A 118 -5.77 -0.57 -9.65
N GLU A 119 -4.83 0.21 -10.17
CA GLU A 119 -4.86 0.69 -11.55
C GLU A 119 -3.47 0.63 -12.18
N PHE A 120 -3.40 0.12 -13.42
CA PHE A 120 -2.14 0.01 -14.18
C PHE A 120 -1.03 -0.72 -13.43
N THR A 121 -1.38 -1.69 -12.59
CA THR A 121 -0.43 -2.46 -11.77
C THR A 121 -0.81 -3.94 -11.73
N GLN A 122 0.20 -4.78 -11.52
CA GLN A 122 -0.01 -6.17 -11.15
C GLN A 122 -0.07 -6.27 -9.62
N LEU A 123 -1.28 -6.41 -9.09
CA LEU A 123 -1.51 -6.61 -7.66
C LEU A 123 -1.57 -8.10 -7.30
N THR A 124 -0.74 -8.51 -6.35
CA THR A 124 -0.86 -9.81 -5.67
C THR A 124 -1.45 -9.63 -4.28
N ILE A 125 -2.50 -10.40 -3.95
CA ILE A 125 -3.11 -10.41 -2.61
C ILE A 125 -2.99 -11.82 -2.03
N ARG A 126 -2.40 -11.95 -0.83
CA ARG A 126 -2.29 -13.24 -0.13
C ARG A 126 -2.76 -13.12 1.32
N ASN A 127 -3.46 -14.13 1.84
CA ASN A 127 -3.83 -14.21 3.26
C ASN A 127 -4.53 -12.96 3.83
N CYS A 128 -5.28 -12.23 3.00
CA CYS A 128 -6.05 -11.06 3.44
C CYS A 128 -7.50 -11.44 3.72
N ARG A 129 -8.14 -10.68 4.62
CA ARG A 129 -9.58 -10.77 4.91
C ARG A 129 -10.26 -9.47 4.54
N PHE A 130 -11.46 -9.54 3.97
CA PHE A 130 -12.23 -8.36 3.55
C PHE A 130 -13.63 -8.39 4.20
N GLU A 131 -13.95 -7.40 5.01
CA GLU A 131 -15.18 -7.37 5.82
C GLU A 131 -15.90 -6.04 5.69
N SER A 132 -17.20 -6.05 5.39
CA SER A 132 -18.02 -4.82 5.39
C SER A 132 -17.48 -3.68 4.51
N ASN A 133 -16.66 -4.01 3.50
CA ASN A 133 -16.21 -3.04 2.50
C ASN A 133 -17.27 -2.91 1.42
N ARG A 134 -17.54 -1.68 0.99
CA ARG A 134 -18.64 -1.40 0.05
C ARG A 134 -18.23 -0.40 -1.01
N VAL A 135 -19.00 -0.40 -2.09
CA VAL A 135 -19.11 0.71 -3.02
C VAL A 135 -20.47 1.34 -2.82
N GLU A 136 -20.53 2.66 -2.84
CA GLU A 136 -21.76 3.41 -2.64
C GLU A 136 -21.92 4.36 -3.82
N MET A 137 -22.96 4.14 -4.64
CA MET A 137 -23.25 4.98 -5.79
C MET A 137 -24.14 6.15 -5.38
N GLN A 138 -23.80 7.31 -5.90
CA GLN A 138 -24.58 8.53 -5.81
C GLN A 138 -25.36 8.78 -7.12
N GLU A 139 -26.24 9.77 -7.12
CA GLU A 139 -27.19 10.07 -8.22
C GLU A 139 -26.52 10.23 -9.60
N PHE A 140 -25.29 10.77 -9.63
CA PHE A 140 -24.57 11.08 -10.87
C PHE A 140 -23.41 10.12 -11.17
N ASP A 141 -23.32 9.00 -10.43
CA ASP A 141 -22.28 8.01 -10.70
C ASP A 141 -22.62 7.17 -11.94
N LEU A 142 -21.60 6.97 -12.77
CA LEU A 142 -21.64 6.19 -14.00
C LEU A 142 -21.62 4.68 -13.72
N GLY A 143 -21.17 4.25 -12.54
CA GLY A 143 -21.17 2.86 -12.13
C GLY A 143 -20.34 2.58 -10.88
N ALA A 144 -20.36 1.34 -10.43
CA ALA A 144 -19.51 0.86 -9.37
C ALA A 144 -18.94 -0.53 -9.67
N ILE A 145 -17.68 -0.76 -9.28
CA ILE A 145 -16.95 -2.00 -9.58
C ILE A 145 -16.22 -2.46 -8.33
N GLY A 146 -16.41 -3.74 -7.98
CA GLY A 146 -15.67 -4.40 -6.92
C GLY A 146 -16.06 -3.91 -5.53
N GLY A 147 -16.90 -4.66 -4.81
CA GLY A 147 -17.36 -4.25 -3.46
C GLY A 147 -16.19 -4.00 -2.49
N ALA A 148 -15.20 -4.89 -2.47
CA ALA A 148 -13.98 -4.73 -1.70
C ALA A 148 -12.76 -4.39 -2.56
N ILE A 149 -12.56 -5.08 -3.68
CA ILE A 149 -11.37 -4.92 -4.52
C ILE A 149 -11.81 -4.58 -5.94
N CYS A 150 -11.19 -3.57 -6.53
CA CYS A 150 -11.29 -3.26 -7.95
C CYS A 150 -9.89 -3.18 -8.55
N GLY A 151 -9.68 -3.86 -9.68
CA GLY A 151 -8.45 -3.80 -10.47
C GLY A 151 -8.78 -3.46 -11.92
N PHE A 152 -7.99 -2.58 -12.52
CA PHE A 152 -8.10 -2.14 -13.92
C PHE A 152 -6.77 -2.26 -14.67
#